data_AF-A0A2H3DYM2-F1
#
_entry.id   AF-A0A2H3DYM2-F1
#
_cell.length_a   1.000
_cell.length_b   1.000
_cell.length_c   1.000
_cell.angle_alpha   90.00
_cell.angle_beta   90.00
_cell.angle_gamma   90.00
#
_symmetry.space_group_name_H-M   'P 1'
#
loop_
_entity.id
_entity.type
_entity.pdbx_description
1 polymer ?
#
loop_
_entity_poly.entity_id
_entity_poly.type
_entity_poly.pdbx_seq_one_letter_code
_entity_poly.pdbx_strand_id
1 'polypeptide(L)'
;MTPVPPELVDCVFGKLDKTVDRITLSTCTRVCQAWHRLALPHLFSAITIQYSASSERRDNPFVPKSIRGLHLLLEKYPFLGPCVQKVDVRVKSTALGDEGLIQWDEPASVSVFHAMTNLRHIDINGSHFFAWDTMPISVRQAMYNSFRLPSVTCLTLEAMHIADSNFTEFFSVIGDCVALEILDISFVDFPSRPDLSQRRRSAVPSHRPQLRSLSMVVFPIVMEVLLEFLLDYADLRKLESLRLKSSKLDSETLHTVFDTTIDKLDYLDIGFIDFSGGYSVISRQILLN
;
A
#
# COMPACT_ATOMS: atom_id res chain seq x y z
N MET A 1 32.24 34.30 2.65
CA MET A 1 31.30 33.32 3.23
C MET A 1 31.67 31.96 2.68
N THR A 2 31.97 30.98 3.53
CA THR A 2 32.22 29.60 3.10
C THR A 2 30.91 28.99 2.61
N PRO A 3 30.86 28.42 1.39
CA PRO A 3 29.65 27.78 0.89
C PRO A 3 29.29 26.58 1.78
N VAL A 4 28.00 26.40 2.06
CA VAL A 4 27.50 25.25 2.81
C VAL A 4 27.72 23.98 1.98
N PRO A 5 28.32 22.92 2.56
CA PRO A 5 28.49 21.64 1.88
C PRO A 5 27.16 21.09 1.33
N PRO A 6 27.11 20.61 0.07
CA PRO A 6 25.91 20.04 -0.55
C PRO A 6 25.27 18.92 0.28
N GLU A 7 26.07 18.12 0.97
CA GLU A 7 25.65 16.98 1.78
C GLU A 7 24.83 17.43 2.99
N LEU A 8 25.16 18.59 3.57
CA LEU A 8 24.40 19.16 4.68
C LEU A 8 23.05 19.69 4.22
N VAL A 9 23.00 20.28 3.02
CA VAL A 9 21.74 20.75 2.42
C VAL A 9 20.84 19.55 2.09
N ASP A 10 21.40 18.47 1.56
CA ASP A 10 20.69 17.22 1.30
C ASP A 10 20.14 16.58 2.59
N CYS A 11 20.95 16.57 3.66
CA CYS A 11 20.49 16.11 4.98
C CYS A 11 19.34 16.94 5.54
N VAL A 12 19.33 18.26 5.30
CA VAL A 12 18.21 19.13 5.70
C VAL A 12 16.96 18.77 4.91
N PHE A 13 17.05 18.61 3.59
CA PHE A 13 15.90 18.21 2.77
C PHE A 13 15.38 16.83 3.14
N GLY A 14 16.25 15.89 3.50
CA GLY A 14 15.87 14.56 3.96
C GLY A 14 15.12 14.54 5.30
N LYS A 15 15.23 15.60 6.12
CA LYS A 15 14.50 15.75 7.40
C LYS A 15 13.17 16.48 7.27
N LEU A 16 12.92 17.14 6.13
CA LEU A 16 11.63 17.80 5.88
C LEU A 16 10.53 16.74 5.74
N ASP A 17 9.36 17.03 6.30
CA ASP A 17 8.21 16.17 6.10
C ASP A 17 7.75 16.31 4.65
N LYS A 18 7.92 15.26 3.86
CA LYS A 18 7.63 15.25 2.42
C LYS A 18 6.16 15.54 2.09
N THR A 19 5.25 15.38 3.06
CA THR A 19 3.82 15.65 2.92
C THR A 19 3.47 17.09 3.31
N VAL A 20 4.05 17.61 4.40
CA VAL A 20 3.77 18.97 4.92
C VAL A 20 4.64 20.03 4.24
N ASP A 21 5.94 19.75 4.09
CA ASP A 21 6.95 20.67 3.56
C ASP A 21 7.09 20.62 2.04
N ARG A 22 6.11 20.04 1.34
CA ARG A 22 6.14 19.93 -0.13
C ARG A 22 6.26 21.30 -0.82
N ILE A 23 5.60 22.32 -0.26
CA ILE A 23 5.69 23.71 -0.75
C ILE A 23 7.12 24.27 -0.55
N THR A 24 7.70 23.99 0.61
CA THR A 24 9.08 24.38 0.96
C THR A 24 10.07 23.74 -0.01
N LEU A 25 10.01 22.43 -0.21
CA LEU A 25 10.85 21.70 -1.18
C LEU A 25 10.67 22.25 -2.61
N SER A 26 9.43 22.54 -3.01
CA SER A 26 9.16 23.15 -4.31
C SER A 26 9.83 24.51 -4.45
N THR A 27 9.78 25.35 -3.42
CA THR A 27 10.45 26.66 -3.43
C THR A 27 11.97 26.49 -3.49
N CYS A 28 12.54 25.53 -2.75
CA CYS A 28 13.97 25.20 -2.81
C CYS A 28 14.44 24.83 -4.22
N THR A 29 13.62 24.12 -5.00
CA THR A 29 13.98 23.78 -6.39
C THR A 29 14.10 24.99 -7.32
N ARG A 30 13.63 26.17 -6.92
CA ARG A 30 13.63 27.42 -7.72
C ARG A 30 14.71 28.41 -7.31
N VAL A 31 15.43 28.16 -6.21
CA VAL A 31 16.44 29.10 -5.67
C VAL A 31 17.65 29.20 -6.59
N CYS A 32 18.29 28.07 -6.89
CA CYS A 32 19.42 27.99 -7.81
C CYS A 32 19.59 26.57 -8.34
N GLN A 33 20.46 26.36 -9.34
CA GLN A 33 20.65 25.05 -9.97
C GLN A 33 21.17 23.97 -9.00
N ALA A 34 22.01 24.34 -8.03
CA ALA A 34 22.51 23.40 -7.03
C ALA A 34 21.38 22.89 -6.12
N TRP A 35 20.56 23.80 -5.61
CA TRP A 35 19.39 23.47 -4.79
C TRP A 35 18.34 22.70 -5.58
N HIS A 36 18.16 23.04 -6.85
CA HIS A 36 17.31 22.27 -7.76
C HIS A 36 17.71 20.80 -7.81
N ARG A 37 19.00 20.51 -8.04
CA ARG A 37 19.50 19.13 -8.13
C ARG A 37 19.35 18.33 -6.83
N LEU A 38 19.47 19.00 -5.68
CA LEU A 38 19.37 18.36 -4.37
C LEU A 38 17.92 18.20 -3.89
N ALA A 39 17.08 19.22 -4.05
CA ALA A 39 15.70 19.20 -3.56
C ALA A 39 14.75 18.36 -4.44
N LEU A 40 15.03 18.25 -5.74
CA LEU A 40 14.15 17.58 -6.69
C LEU A 40 13.93 16.09 -6.35
N PRO A 41 14.96 15.27 -6.04
CA PRO A 41 14.76 13.89 -5.58
C PRO A 41 13.82 13.79 -4.36
N HIS A 42 13.95 14.68 -3.39
CA HIS A 42 13.10 14.68 -2.18
C HIS A 42 11.65 15.04 -2.52
N LEU A 43 11.44 16.00 -3.42
CA LEU A 43 10.11 16.39 -3.90
C LEU A 43 9.36 15.23 -4.61
N PHE A 44 10.11 14.37 -5.31
CA PHE A 44 9.58 13.21 -6.03
C PHE A 44 9.60 11.91 -5.23
N SER A 45 10.10 11.94 -4.00
CA SER A 45 10.22 10.72 -3.19
C SER A 45 8.87 10.14 -2.72
N ALA A 46 7.80 10.92 -2.76
CA ALA A 46 6.44 10.47 -2.50
C ALA A 46 5.49 11.00 -3.60
N ILE A 47 4.81 10.09 -4.27
CA ILE A 47 3.86 10.41 -5.34
C ILE A 47 2.47 9.85 -5.03
N THR A 48 1.46 10.53 -5.56
CA THR A 48 0.07 10.05 -5.54
C THR A 48 -0.40 9.91 -6.97
N ILE A 49 -0.91 8.75 -7.32
CA ILE A 49 -1.51 8.44 -8.62
C ILE A 49 -3.01 8.36 -8.40
N GLN A 50 -3.79 9.13 -9.15
CA GLN A 50 -5.24 9.13 -9.01
C GLN A 50 -5.90 8.60 -10.28
N TYR A 51 -6.64 7.51 -10.15
CA TYR A 51 -7.56 7.01 -11.15
C TYR A 51 -8.97 7.46 -10.78
N SER A 52 -9.71 8.01 -11.74
CA SER A 52 -11.10 8.46 -11.53
C SER A 52 -11.97 7.99 -12.68
N ALA A 53 -13.26 7.77 -12.40
CA ALA A 53 -14.27 7.75 -13.44
C ALA A 53 -14.27 9.11 -14.21
N SER A 54 -14.53 9.05 -15.51
CA SER A 54 -14.29 10.12 -16.50
C SER A 54 -14.99 11.47 -16.25
N SER A 55 -15.85 11.59 -15.24
CA SER A 55 -16.65 12.78 -14.95
C SER A 55 -15.94 13.85 -14.11
N GLU A 56 -14.86 13.53 -13.38
CA GLU A 56 -14.18 14.48 -12.47
C GLU A 56 -12.87 15.02 -13.02
N ARG A 57 -12.90 15.85 -14.06
CA ARG A 57 -11.76 16.71 -14.44
C ARG A 57 -11.87 18.06 -13.73
N ARG A 58 -11.20 18.22 -12.60
CA ARG A 58 -10.81 19.55 -12.08
C ARG A 58 -9.30 19.61 -11.82
N ASP A 59 -8.70 20.61 -12.47
CA ASP A 59 -7.26 20.80 -12.65
C ASP A 59 -6.55 21.21 -11.35
N ASN A 60 -5.38 20.60 -11.10
CA ASN A 60 -4.34 21.18 -10.24
C ASN A 60 -3.01 21.11 -11.01
N PRO A 61 -2.31 22.24 -11.23
CA PRO A 61 -1.23 22.35 -12.20
C PRO A 61 0.15 21.80 -11.78
N PHE A 62 0.36 21.38 -10.52
CA PHE A 62 1.73 21.13 -10.01
C PHE A 62 2.10 19.67 -9.75
N VAL A 63 1.16 18.72 -9.92
CA VAL A 63 1.43 17.28 -9.89
C VAL A 63 0.64 16.67 -11.04
N PRO A 64 1.23 15.82 -11.88
CA PRO A 64 0.44 15.04 -12.80
C PRO A 64 -0.45 14.08 -12.00
N LYS A 65 -1.66 14.55 -11.67
CA LYS A 65 -2.70 13.73 -11.05
C LYS A 65 -3.08 12.55 -11.95
N SER A 66 -2.90 12.73 -13.25
CA SER A 66 -3.03 11.67 -14.23
C SER A 66 -1.71 10.90 -14.37
N ILE A 67 -1.82 9.58 -14.33
CA ILE A 67 -0.72 8.66 -14.62
C ILE A 67 0.03 9.01 -15.92
N ARG A 68 -0.70 9.52 -16.94
CA ARG A 68 -0.12 9.97 -18.21
C ARG A 68 0.86 11.13 -18.04
N GLY A 69 0.54 12.12 -17.22
CA GLY A 69 1.44 13.25 -17.00
C GLY A 69 2.70 12.81 -16.25
N LEU A 70 2.58 11.84 -15.34
CA LEU A 70 3.72 11.27 -14.62
C LEU A 70 4.59 10.45 -15.57
N HIS A 71 3.98 9.65 -16.44
CA HIS A 71 4.68 8.93 -17.48
C HIS A 71 5.52 9.86 -18.38
N LEU A 72 4.92 10.94 -18.92
CA LEU A 72 5.65 11.92 -19.73
C LEU A 72 6.79 12.60 -18.96
N LEU A 73 6.59 12.84 -17.66
CA LEU A 73 7.61 13.42 -16.80
C LEU A 73 8.78 12.46 -16.59
N LEU A 74 8.50 11.18 -16.32
CA LEU A 74 9.52 10.14 -16.13
C LEU A 74 10.24 9.81 -17.45
N GLU A 75 9.56 9.90 -18.58
CA GLU A 75 10.19 9.80 -19.90
C GLU A 75 11.20 10.93 -20.12
N LYS A 76 10.84 12.16 -19.75
CA LYS A 76 11.73 13.33 -19.86
C LYS A 76 12.86 13.35 -18.82
N TYR A 77 12.60 12.85 -17.61
CA TYR A 77 13.54 12.83 -16.49
C TYR A 77 13.62 11.44 -15.84
N PRO A 78 14.26 10.45 -16.49
CA PRO A 78 14.26 9.05 -16.01
C PRO A 78 14.90 8.85 -14.64
N PHE A 79 15.83 9.73 -14.25
CA PHE A 79 16.49 9.67 -12.95
C PHE A 79 15.54 9.90 -11.76
N LEU A 80 14.33 10.42 -11.99
CA LEU A 80 13.33 10.62 -10.94
C LEU A 80 12.67 9.32 -10.49
N GLY A 81 12.55 8.31 -11.37
CA GLY A 81 11.90 7.04 -11.05
C GLY A 81 12.51 6.35 -9.81
N PRO A 82 13.84 6.13 -9.77
CA PRO A 82 14.52 5.55 -8.61
C PRO A 82 14.49 6.42 -7.34
N CYS A 83 14.13 7.70 -7.44
CA CYS A 83 13.98 8.57 -6.27
C CYS A 83 12.66 8.33 -5.54
N VAL A 84 11.66 7.73 -6.20
CA VAL A 84 10.34 7.45 -5.61
C VAL A 84 10.46 6.32 -4.58
N GLN A 85 10.13 6.63 -3.33
CA GLN A 85 10.16 5.70 -2.19
C GLN A 85 8.75 5.37 -1.69
N LYS A 86 7.77 6.23 -1.97
CA LYS A 86 6.37 6.03 -1.60
C LYS A 86 5.47 6.31 -2.80
N VAL A 87 4.54 5.39 -3.05
CA VAL A 87 3.45 5.57 -4.03
C VAL A 87 2.11 5.35 -3.32
N ASP A 88 1.19 6.29 -3.53
CA ASP A 88 -0.21 6.22 -3.07
C ASP A 88 -1.12 6.17 -4.30
N VAL A 89 -1.70 5.00 -4.57
CA VAL A 89 -2.61 4.74 -5.69
C VAL A 89 -4.03 4.92 -5.20
N ARG A 90 -4.67 6.00 -5.62
CA ARG A 90 -6.05 6.32 -5.25
C ARG A 90 -7.00 6.01 -6.39
N VAL A 91 -7.94 5.11 -6.16
CA VAL A 91 -8.96 4.73 -7.12
C VAL A 91 -10.29 5.35 -6.68
N LYS A 92 -10.74 6.37 -7.41
CA LYS A 92 -12.02 7.03 -7.17
C LYS A 92 -13.11 6.39 -8.00
N SER A 93 -14.02 5.69 -7.32
CA SER A 93 -15.31 5.29 -7.88
C SER A 93 -16.38 6.32 -7.49
N THR A 94 -17.31 6.63 -8.40
CA THR A 94 -18.39 7.61 -8.17
C THR A 94 -19.66 7.01 -7.55
N ALA A 95 -19.81 5.67 -7.58
CA ALA A 95 -20.91 4.95 -6.96
C ALA A 95 -20.57 3.46 -6.75
N LEU A 96 -21.32 2.80 -5.85
CA LEU A 96 -21.38 1.33 -5.79
C LEU A 96 -21.92 0.81 -7.13
N GLY A 97 -21.06 0.23 -7.97
CA GLY A 97 -21.41 -0.29 -9.30
C GLY A 97 -20.78 0.41 -10.50
N ASP A 98 -20.05 1.50 -10.31
CA ASP A 98 -19.34 2.22 -11.40
C ASP A 98 -17.92 1.64 -11.70
N GLU A 99 -17.60 0.45 -11.19
CA GLU A 99 -16.27 -0.15 -11.27
C GLU A 99 -15.77 -0.35 -12.71
N GLY A 100 -16.69 -0.52 -13.67
CA GLY A 100 -16.39 -0.62 -15.09
C GLY A 100 -16.01 0.70 -15.79
N LEU A 101 -16.05 1.84 -15.10
CA LEU A 101 -15.79 3.17 -15.69
C LEU A 101 -14.40 3.74 -15.34
N ILE A 102 -13.58 3.01 -14.58
CA ILE A 102 -12.23 3.46 -14.26
C ILE A 102 -11.37 3.44 -15.52
N GLN A 103 -10.88 4.61 -15.93
CA GLN A 103 -10.02 4.74 -17.09
C GLN A 103 -8.57 4.47 -16.71
N TRP A 104 -8.12 3.24 -16.92
CA TRP A 104 -6.73 2.85 -16.81
C TRP A 104 -5.97 3.23 -18.08
N ASP A 105 -5.07 4.21 -18.01
CA ASP A 105 -4.09 4.43 -19.08
C ASP A 105 -2.99 3.36 -18.94
N GLU A 106 -3.27 2.19 -19.51
CA GLU A 106 -2.47 0.97 -19.34
C GLU A 106 -0.98 1.16 -19.69
N PRO A 107 -0.61 1.70 -20.87
CA PRO A 107 0.81 1.90 -21.21
C PRO A 107 1.52 2.86 -20.23
N ALA A 108 0.86 3.95 -19.85
CA ALA A 108 1.42 4.90 -18.91
C ALA A 108 1.60 4.27 -17.52
N SER A 109 0.59 3.51 -17.06
CA SER A 109 0.60 2.84 -15.75
C SER A 109 1.75 1.85 -15.64
N VAL A 110 1.87 0.94 -16.61
CA VAL A 110 2.94 -0.07 -16.64
C VAL A 110 4.32 0.61 -16.63
N SER A 111 4.53 1.61 -17.47
CA SER A 111 5.81 2.32 -17.55
C SER A 111 6.15 3.08 -16.27
N VAL A 112 5.17 3.69 -15.61
CA VAL A 112 5.38 4.41 -14.34
C VAL A 112 5.78 3.43 -13.24
N PHE A 113 5.07 2.30 -13.07
CA PHE A 113 5.43 1.29 -12.07
C PHE A 113 6.81 0.69 -12.32
N HIS A 114 7.17 0.40 -13.56
CA HIS A 114 8.52 -0.09 -13.90
C HIS A 114 9.64 0.92 -13.60
N ALA A 115 9.37 2.23 -13.67
CA ALA A 115 10.37 3.25 -13.38
C ALA A 115 10.67 3.39 -11.87
N MET A 116 9.74 3.00 -11.00
CA MET A 116 9.85 3.17 -9.55
C MET A 116 10.54 1.96 -8.88
N THR A 117 11.85 1.86 -9.05
CA THR A 117 12.62 0.68 -8.64
C THR A 117 13.06 0.65 -7.18
N ASN A 118 12.81 1.71 -6.41
CA ASN A 118 13.26 1.87 -5.01
C ASN A 118 12.09 2.13 -4.05
N LEU A 119 10.91 1.61 -4.38
CA LEU A 119 9.72 1.75 -3.55
C LEU A 119 9.93 1.06 -2.20
N ARG A 120 9.49 1.74 -1.15
CA ARG A 120 9.49 1.26 0.23
C ARG A 120 8.07 1.13 0.78
N HIS A 121 7.19 2.04 0.36
CA HIS A 121 5.80 2.13 0.80
C HIS A 121 4.89 2.15 -0.41
N ILE A 122 3.90 1.26 -0.42
CA ILE A 122 2.89 1.18 -1.45
C ILE A 122 1.53 1.22 -0.76
N ASP A 123 0.77 2.28 -1.02
CA ASP A 123 -0.59 2.42 -0.53
C ASP A 123 -1.55 2.30 -1.72
N ILE A 124 -2.60 1.49 -1.59
CA ILE A 124 -3.64 1.30 -2.60
C ILE A 124 -4.97 1.55 -1.92
N ASN A 125 -5.63 2.63 -2.29
CA ASN A 125 -6.78 3.17 -1.57
C ASN A 125 -7.95 3.42 -2.52
N GLY A 126 -9.07 2.75 -2.29
CA GLY A 126 -10.36 3.08 -2.90
C GLY A 126 -11.06 4.23 -2.18
N SER A 127 -11.70 5.15 -2.91
CA SER A 127 -12.67 6.08 -2.26
C SER A 127 -13.93 5.35 -1.79
N HIS A 128 -14.25 4.26 -2.47
CA HIS A 128 -15.21 3.21 -2.13
C HIS A 128 -14.55 1.87 -2.47
N PHE A 129 -15.19 0.75 -2.12
CA PHE A 129 -14.77 -0.55 -2.62
C PHE A 129 -14.61 -0.50 -4.15
N PHE A 130 -13.39 -0.68 -4.62
CA PHE A 130 -13.11 -0.87 -6.04
C PHE A 130 -12.73 -2.31 -6.30
N ALA A 131 -13.32 -2.92 -7.33
CA ALA A 131 -12.92 -4.24 -7.77
C ALA A 131 -11.52 -4.22 -8.38
N TRP A 132 -10.58 -4.89 -7.70
CA TRP A 132 -9.20 -5.13 -8.16
C TRP A 132 -9.18 -5.76 -9.56
N ASP A 133 -10.16 -6.60 -9.84
CA ASP A 133 -10.35 -7.34 -11.08
C ASP A 133 -10.62 -6.44 -12.30
N THR A 134 -11.10 -5.21 -12.08
CA THR A 134 -11.31 -4.24 -13.17
C THR A 134 -10.02 -3.62 -13.69
N MET A 135 -8.91 -3.79 -12.96
CA MET A 135 -7.60 -3.33 -13.39
C MET A 135 -7.07 -4.23 -14.52
N PRO A 136 -6.58 -3.65 -15.64
CA PRO A 136 -5.97 -4.41 -16.71
C PRO A 136 -4.86 -5.31 -16.20
N ILE A 137 -4.77 -6.52 -16.76
CA ILE A 137 -3.86 -7.56 -16.27
C ILE A 137 -2.39 -7.13 -16.26
N SER A 138 -1.96 -6.35 -17.27
CA SER A 138 -0.61 -5.81 -17.36
C SER A 138 -0.30 -4.79 -16.27
N VAL A 139 -1.28 -3.97 -15.87
CA VAL A 139 -1.14 -3.01 -14.77
C VAL A 139 -1.07 -3.77 -13.44
N ARG A 140 -1.91 -4.79 -13.24
CA ARG A 140 -1.84 -5.68 -12.05
C ARG A 140 -0.46 -6.34 -11.95
N GLN A 141 0.06 -6.88 -13.05
CA GLN A 141 1.39 -7.48 -13.09
C GLN A 141 2.51 -6.46 -12.76
N ALA A 142 2.42 -5.24 -13.29
CA ALA A 142 3.38 -4.18 -12.96
C ALA A 142 3.34 -3.80 -11.48
N MET A 143 2.15 -3.79 -10.86
CA MET A 143 1.98 -3.58 -9.43
C MET A 143 2.53 -4.77 -8.61
N TYR A 144 2.24 -6.01 -9.00
CA TYR A 144 2.82 -7.19 -8.34
C TYR A 144 4.35 -7.20 -8.40
N ASN A 145 4.94 -6.81 -9.54
CA ASN A 145 6.38 -6.66 -9.65
C ASN A 145 6.91 -5.56 -8.72
N SER A 146 6.14 -4.50 -8.51
CA SER A 146 6.46 -3.45 -7.55
C SER A 146 6.41 -3.96 -6.11
N PHE A 147 5.43 -4.80 -5.76
CA PHE A 147 5.31 -5.40 -4.41
C PHE A 147 6.52 -6.29 -4.09
N ARG A 148 7.05 -6.99 -5.10
CA ARG A 148 8.19 -7.90 -4.97
C ARG A 148 9.55 -7.19 -4.91
N LEU A 149 9.59 -5.86 -4.99
CA LEU A 149 10.85 -5.13 -4.86
C LEU A 149 11.46 -5.37 -3.47
N PRO A 150 12.76 -5.66 -3.37
CA PRO A 150 13.42 -5.98 -2.10
C PRO A 150 13.52 -4.79 -1.14
N SER A 151 13.14 -3.58 -1.59
CA SER A 151 13.07 -2.38 -0.79
C SER A 151 11.69 -2.14 -0.17
N VAL A 152 10.64 -2.85 -0.60
CA VAL A 152 9.27 -2.66 -0.10
C VAL A 152 9.13 -3.25 1.29
N THR A 153 8.93 -2.37 2.27
CA THR A 153 8.77 -2.72 3.67
C THR A 153 7.35 -2.50 4.17
N CYS A 154 6.52 -1.75 3.45
CA CYS A 154 5.16 -1.40 3.85
C CYS A 154 4.18 -1.50 2.69
N LEU A 155 3.08 -2.23 2.91
CA LEU A 155 1.95 -2.36 2.00
C LEU A 155 0.65 -2.03 2.73
N THR A 156 -0.09 -1.05 2.20
CA THR A 156 -1.41 -0.65 2.68
C THR A 156 -2.45 -0.94 1.60
N LEU A 157 -3.49 -1.68 1.95
CA LEU A 157 -4.60 -2.04 1.09
C LEU A 157 -5.90 -1.56 1.73
N GLU A 158 -6.57 -0.60 1.10
CA GLU A 158 -7.79 0.01 1.62
C GLU A 158 -8.93 0.03 0.60
N ALA A 159 -10.13 -0.36 1.05
CA ALA A 159 -11.38 -0.25 0.29
C ALA A 159 -11.30 -0.98 -1.07
N MET A 160 -11.02 -2.28 -1.02
CA MET A 160 -10.80 -3.12 -2.20
C MET A 160 -11.76 -4.31 -2.22
N HIS A 161 -12.31 -4.62 -3.40
CA HIS A 161 -13.00 -5.88 -3.64
C HIS A 161 -12.11 -6.78 -4.50
N ILE A 162 -11.92 -8.04 -4.10
CA ILE A 162 -11.10 -9.02 -4.82
C ILE A 162 -11.98 -10.21 -5.16
N ALA A 163 -12.18 -10.51 -6.44
CA ALA A 163 -12.95 -11.69 -6.83
C ALA A 163 -12.22 -12.99 -6.44
N ASP A 164 -12.99 -14.04 -6.18
CA ASP A 164 -12.47 -15.35 -5.76
C ASP A 164 -11.39 -15.91 -6.69
N SER A 165 -11.53 -15.64 -8.00
CA SER A 165 -10.57 -16.10 -9.03
C SER A 165 -9.18 -15.47 -8.91
N ASN A 166 -9.08 -14.27 -8.32
CA ASN A 166 -7.81 -13.55 -8.16
C ASN A 166 -7.31 -13.53 -6.72
N PHE A 167 -8.11 -13.98 -5.75
CA PHE A 167 -7.73 -14.05 -4.33
C PHE A 167 -6.37 -14.73 -4.13
N THR A 168 -6.23 -15.96 -4.64
CA THR A 168 -5.00 -16.76 -4.42
C THR A 168 -3.79 -16.10 -5.05
N GLU A 169 -3.91 -15.58 -6.27
CA GLU A 169 -2.81 -14.88 -6.94
C GLU A 169 -2.42 -13.64 -6.14
N PHE A 170 -3.37 -12.76 -5.83
CA PHE A 170 -3.13 -11.50 -5.14
C PHE A 170 -2.41 -11.70 -3.80
N PHE A 171 -2.93 -12.60 -2.96
CA PHE A 171 -2.35 -12.83 -1.65
C PHE A 171 -1.04 -13.62 -1.73
N SER A 172 -0.87 -14.53 -2.70
CA SER A 172 0.42 -15.22 -2.90
C SER A 172 1.57 -14.26 -3.20
N VAL A 173 1.31 -13.17 -3.92
CA VAL A 173 2.31 -12.12 -4.19
C VAL A 173 2.78 -11.45 -2.89
N ILE A 174 1.91 -11.29 -1.90
CA ILE A 174 2.30 -10.74 -0.58
C ILE A 174 3.29 -11.69 0.12
N GLY A 175 3.11 -13.01 -0.03
CA GLY A 175 4.08 -14.00 0.45
C GLY A 175 5.45 -13.92 -0.24
N ASP A 176 5.51 -13.40 -1.48
CA ASP A 176 6.77 -13.19 -2.21
C ASP A 176 7.50 -11.89 -1.79
N CYS A 177 6.89 -11.04 -0.97
CA CYS A 177 7.46 -9.75 -0.56
C CYS A 177 8.55 -9.93 0.51
N VAL A 178 9.78 -10.23 0.10
CA VAL A 178 10.89 -10.63 0.99
C VAL A 178 11.24 -9.64 2.12
N ALA A 179 11.02 -8.35 1.92
CA ALA A 179 11.38 -7.30 2.87
C ALA A 179 10.16 -6.70 3.59
N LEU A 180 8.96 -7.25 3.39
CA LEU A 180 7.74 -6.69 3.96
C LEU A 180 7.75 -6.84 5.48
N GLU A 181 7.59 -5.71 6.17
CA GLU A 181 7.55 -5.62 7.63
C GLU A 181 6.18 -5.14 8.13
N ILE A 182 5.50 -4.31 7.34
CA ILE A 182 4.23 -3.68 7.70
C ILE A 182 3.17 -4.05 6.66
N LEU A 183 2.08 -4.64 7.12
CA LEU A 183 0.91 -4.95 6.31
C LEU A 183 -0.34 -4.35 6.96
N ASP A 184 -1.01 -3.44 6.26
CA ASP A 184 -2.29 -2.87 6.69
C ASP A 184 -3.37 -3.21 5.65
N ILE A 185 -4.43 -3.87 6.11
CA ILE A 185 -5.55 -4.32 5.28
C ILE A 185 -6.83 -3.80 5.89
N SER A 186 -7.46 -2.83 5.24
CA SER A 186 -8.65 -2.15 5.74
C SER A 186 -9.76 -2.18 4.70
N PHE A 187 -10.96 -2.57 5.10
CA PHE A 187 -12.12 -2.64 4.21
C PHE A 187 -11.81 -3.40 2.90
N VAL A 188 -11.24 -4.59 3.02
CA VAL A 188 -11.08 -5.52 1.89
C VAL A 188 -12.18 -6.57 1.97
N ASP A 189 -12.76 -6.93 0.83
CA ASP A 189 -13.83 -7.93 0.73
C ASP A 189 -13.64 -8.88 -0.47
N PHE A 190 -14.23 -10.06 -0.37
CA PHE A 190 -14.32 -11.06 -1.44
C PHE A 190 -15.64 -11.83 -1.35
N PRO A 191 -16.24 -12.21 -2.49
CA PRO A 191 -17.65 -12.61 -2.56
C PRO A 191 -17.98 -13.95 -1.91
N SER A 192 -17.02 -14.85 -1.70
CA SER A 192 -17.23 -16.12 -1.00
C SER A 192 -15.96 -16.59 -0.29
N ARG A 193 -16.07 -17.48 0.70
CA ARG A 193 -14.89 -18.10 1.32
C ARG A 193 -14.11 -18.82 0.21
N PRO A 194 -12.88 -18.38 -0.13
CA PRO A 194 -12.15 -19.00 -1.22
C PRO A 194 -11.84 -20.46 -0.88
N ASP A 195 -11.74 -21.31 -1.90
CA ASP A 195 -11.33 -22.70 -1.70
C ASP A 195 -9.83 -22.77 -1.41
N LEU A 196 -9.51 -22.86 -0.11
CA LEU A 196 -8.14 -22.90 0.37
C LEU A 196 -7.48 -24.27 0.14
N SER A 197 -8.22 -25.29 -0.30
CA SER A 197 -7.67 -26.62 -0.56
C SER A 197 -6.68 -26.65 -1.72
N GLN A 198 -6.78 -25.70 -2.66
CA GLN A 198 -5.81 -25.50 -3.73
C GLN A 198 -4.46 -24.96 -3.20
N ARG A 199 -4.43 -24.28 -2.04
CA ARG A 199 -3.20 -23.75 -1.40
C ARG A 199 -2.22 -24.84 -0.99
N ARG A 200 -2.71 -26.01 -0.57
CA ARG A 200 -1.84 -27.14 -0.17
C ARG A 200 -1.08 -27.77 -1.33
N ARG A 201 -1.41 -27.43 -2.58
CA ARG A 201 -0.75 -27.94 -3.79
C ARG A 201 0.26 -26.97 -4.39
N SER A 202 0.14 -25.67 -4.10
CA SER A 202 1.21 -24.71 -4.37
C SER A 202 2.33 -24.89 -3.36
N ALA A 203 3.57 -24.95 -3.82
CA ALA A 203 4.73 -25.04 -2.92
C ALA A 203 4.68 -23.88 -1.92
N VAL A 204 4.79 -24.19 -0.63
CA VAL A 204 4.99 -23.18 0.43
C VAL A 204 6.12 -22.26 -0.04
N PRO A 205 5.94 -20.92 0.04
CA PRO A 205 6.96 -19.99 -0.42
C PRO A 205 8.33 -20.33 0.19
N SER A 206 9.36 -20.35 -0.64
CA SER A 206 10.75 -20.59 -0.21
C SER A 206 11.22 -19.56 0.82
N HIS A 207 10.57 -18.39 0.83
CA HIS A 207 10.84 -17.28 1.72
C HIS A 207 9.51 -16.70 2.20
N ARG A 208 9.39 -16.36 3.49
CA ARG A 208 8.20 -15.77 4.09
C ARG A 208 8.56 -14.41 4.70
N PRO A 209 7.83 -13.31 4.39
CA PRO A 209 8.05 -12.01 5.01
C PRO A 209 7.99 -12.09 6.53
N GLN A 210 8.86 -11.32 7.19
CA GLN A 210 8.90 -11.22 8.64
C GLN A 210 8.15 -9.98 9.09
N LEU A 211 6.84 -10.13 9.32
CA LEU A 211 5.99 -9.01 9.69
C LEU A 211 6.30 -8.55 11.11
N ARG A 212 6.48 -7.24 11.26
CA ARG A 212 6.58 -6.51 12.54
C ARG A 212 5.26 -5.86 12.92
N SER A 213 4.48 -5.40 11.95
CA SER A 213 3.17 -4.79 12.18
C SER A 213 2.12 -5.36 11.25
N LEU A 214 1.01 -5.82 11.84
CA LEU A 214 -0.16 -6.30 11.12
C LEU A 214 -1.39 -5.51 11.60
N SER A 215 -2.05 -4.81 10.68
CA SER A 215 -3.31 -4.13 10.93
C SER A 215 -4.36 -4.71 10.00
N MET A 216 -5.48 -5.18 10.57
CA MET A 216 -6.62 -5.65 9.81
C MET A 216 -7.92 -5.07 10.33
N VAL A 217 -8.63 -4.39 9.45
CA VAL A 217 -9.93 -3.78 9.69
C VAL A 217 -10.90 -4.32 8.63
N VAL A 218 -11.45 -5.51 8.84
CA VAL A 218 -12.19 -6.24 7.78
C VAL A 218 -13.42 -6.97 8.33
N PHE A 219 -14.28 -7.44 7.44
CA PHE A 219 -15.43 -8.28 7.80
C PHE A 219 -15.00 -9.61 8.44
N PRO A 220 -15.84 -10.25 9.29
CA PRO A 220 -15.42 -11.43 10.06
C PRO A 220 -14.89 -12.59 9.21
N ILE A 221 -15.65 -12.95 8.16
CA ILE A 221 -15.26 -14.04 7.25
C ILE A 221 -13.97 -13.73 6.50
N VAL A 222 -13.75 -12.44 6.19
CA VAL A 222 -12.53 -11.97 5.54
C VAL A 222 -11.36 -12.11 6.49
N MET A 223 -11.52 -11.72 7.75
CA MET A 223 -10.46 -11.80 8.76
C MET A 223 -9.99 -13.23 8.97
N GLU A 224 -10.90 -14.19 9.12
CA GLU A 224 -10.57 -15.60 9.33
C GLU A 224 -9.72 -16.15 8.18
N VAL A 225 -10.14 -15.92 6.94
CA VAL A 225 -9.45 -16.39 5.74
C VAL A 225 -8.09 -15.72 5.54
N LEU A 226 -7.98 -14.42 5.84
CA LEU A 226 -6.73 -13.67 5.76
C LEU A 226 -5.74 -14.11 6.83
N LEU A 227 -6.19 -14.35 8.06
CA LEU A 227 -5.34 -14.91 9.11
C LEU A 227 -4.85 -16.30 8.75
N GLU A 228 -5.75 -17.19 8.29
CA GLU A 228 -5.38 -18.52 7.80
C GLU A 228 -4.36 -18.43 6.66
N PHE A 229 -4.51 -17.45 5.76
CA PHE A 229 -3.52 -17.20 4.71
C PHE A 229 -2.18 -16.71 5.27
N LEU A 230 -2.19 -15.70 6.14
CA LEU A 230 -0.95 -15.09 6.64
C LEU A 230 -0.13 -16.06 7.49
N LEU A 231 -0.77 -16.99 8.21
CA LEU A 231 -0.06 -18.04 8.95
C LEU A 231 0.75 -18.97 8.03
N ASP A 232 0.30 -19.17 6.78
CA ASP A 232 1.00 -19.99 5.79
C ASP A 232 2.09 -19.20 5.06
N TYR A 233 1.83 -17.92 4.73
CA TYR A 233 2.66 -17.13 3.81
C TYR A 233 3.57 -16.10 4.49
N ALA A 234 3.37 -15.79 5.76
CA ALA A 234 4.19 -14.85 6.52
C ALA A 234 4.76 -15.49 7.80
N ASP A 235 5.91 -15.03 8.24
CA ASP A 235 6.46 -15.34 9.57
C ASP A 235 6.03 -14.25 10.55
N LEU A 236 5.09 -14.61 11.42
CA LEU A 236 4.53 -13.70 12.42
C LEU A 236 5.33 -13.70 13.75
N ARG A 237 6.40 -14.49 13.88
CA ARG A 237 7.16 -14.61 15.16
C ARG A 237 7.89 -13.33 15.58
N LYS A 238 7.97 -12.34 14.69
CA LYS A 238 8.57 -11.02 14.94
C LYS A 238 7.52 -9.91 15.04
N LEU A 239 6.25 -10.28 15.18
CA LEU A 239 5.16 -9.32 15.24
C LEU A 239 5.23 -8.54 16.56
N GLU A 240 5.46 -7.23 16.45
CA GLU A 240 5.57 -6.26 17.53
C GLU A 240 4.24 -5.51 17.72
N SER A 241 3.46 -5.33 16.64
CA SER A 241 2.19 -4.62 16.63
C SER A 241 1.10 -5.42 15.92
N LEU A 242 0.00 -5.68 16.63
CA LEU A 242 -1.18 -6.35 16.10
C LEU A 242 -2.43 -5.51 16.35
N ARG A 243 -3.10 -5.10 15.27
CA ARG A 243 -4.42 -4.48 15.31
C ARG A 243 -5.41 -5.33 14.54
N LEU A 244 -6.46 -5.80 15.21
CA LEU A 244 -7.54 -6.58 14.61
C LEU A 244 -8.89 -5.95 14.95
N LYS A 245 -9.60 -5.46 13.94
CA LYS A 245 -10.93 -4.88 14.13
C LYS A 245 -11.94 -5.50 13.18
N SER A 246 -12.98 -6.10 13.74
CA SER A 246 -14.06 -6.73 12.98
C SER A 246 -15.39 -6.67 13.74
N SER A 247 -16.52 -6.87 13.09
CA SER A 247 -17.82 -6.95 13.79
C SER A 247 -17.97 -8.21 14.65
N LYS A 248 -17.22 -9.25 14.32
CA LYS A 248 -17.13 -10.51 15.06
C LYS A 248 -15.72 -11.08 14.87
N LEU A 249 -15.15 -11.60 15.95
CA LEU A 249 -13.87 -12.29 15.93
C LEU A 249 -14.09 -13.70 16.46
N ASP A 250 -13.72 -14.70 15.67
CA ASP A 250 -13.73 -16.08 16.13
C ASP A 250 -12.55 -16.35 17.08
N SER A 251 -12.81 -17.11 18.14
CA SER A 251 -11.80 -17.37 19.17
C SER A 251 -10.70 -18.32 18.70
N GLU A 252 -11.01 -19.31 17.86
CA GLU A 252 -10.07 -20.38 17.50
C GLU A 252 -8.93 -19.86 16.61
N THR A 253 -9.27 -19.04 15.62
CA THR A 253 -8.27 -18.41 14.74
C THR A 253 -7.41 -17.40 15.51
N LEU A 254 -8.02 -16.63 16.41
CA LEU A 254 -7.28 -15.72 17.28
C LEU A 254 -6.31 -16.46 18.21
N HIS A 255 -6.73 -17.57 18.82
CA HIS A 255 -5.85 -18.39 19.66
C HIS A 255 -4.60 -18.84 18.91
N THR A 256 -4.77 -19.32 17.67
CA THR A 256 -3.63 -19.76 16.84
C THR A 256 -2.64 -18.62 16.56
N VAL A 257 -3.15 -17.42 16.28
CA VAL A 257 -2.31 -16.24 16.05
C VAL A 257 -1.57 -15.84 17.33
N PHE A 258 -2.27 -15.81 18.47
CA PHE A 258 -1.66 -15.48 19.76
C PHE A 258 -0.60 -16.50 20.17
N ASP A 259 -0.88 -17.80 20.03
CA ASP A 259 0.10 -18.86 20.33
C ASP A 259 1.39 -18.71 19.50
N THR A 260 1.31 -18.07 18.33
CA THR A 260 2.46 -17.86 17.45
C THR A 260 3.21 -16.53 17.71
N THR A 261 2.56 -15.54 18.35
CA THR A 261 3.02 -14.14 18.35
C THR A 261 3.14 -13.48 19.74
N ILE A 262 2.54 -14.06 20.78
CA ILE A 262 2.31 -13.38 22.07
C ILE A 262 3.60 -12.93 22.78
N ASP A 263 4.71 -13.66 22.61
CA ASP A 263 5.95 -13.39 23.33
C ASP A 263 6.70 -12.11 22.90
N LYS A 264 6.29 -11.48 21.78
CA LYS A 264 6.99 -10.31 21.19
C LYS A 264 6.11 -9.10 20.95
N LEU A 265 4.88 -9.16 21.41
CA LEU A 265 3.84 -8.23 21.01
C LEU A 265 3.84 -7.03 21.96
N ASP A 266 4.32 -5.87 21.50
CA ASP A 266 4.39 -4.61 22.25
C ASP A 266 3.04 -3.86 22.22
N TYR A 267 2.27 -4.03 21.14
CA TYR A 267 1.00 -3.32 20.94
C TYR A 267 -0.11 -4.25 20.45
N LEU A 268 -1.21 -4.30 21.21
CA LEU A 268 -2.42 -5.06 20.86
C LEU A 268 -3.66 -4.17 20.86
N ASP A 269 -4.33 -4.08 19.71
CA ASP A 269 -5.62 -3.37 19.58
C ASP A 269 -6.65 -4.29 18.94
N ILE A 270 -7.53 -4.84 19.78
CA ILE A 270 -8.65 -5.66 19.34
C ILE A 270 -9.92 -4.84 19.51
N GLY A 271 -10.58 -4.55 18.39
CA GLY A 271 -11.76 -3.70 18.36
C GLY A 271 -12.95 -4.35 17.68
N PHE A 272 -14.14 -3.86 18.02
CA PHE A 272 -15.36 -4.23 17.33
C PHE A 272 -15.82 -3.06 16.45
N ILE A 273 -16.17 -3.36 15.21
CA ILE A 273 -16.68 -2.36 14.26
C ILE A 273 -18.12 -2.69 13.95
N ASP A 274 -19.00 -1.70 14.13
CA ASP A 274 -20.37 -1.80 13.68
C ASP A 274 -20.47 -1.28 12.24
N PHE A 275 -20.76 -2.19 11.31
CA PHE A 275 -20.96 -1.86 9.89
C PHE A 275 -22.40 -1.42 9.58
N SER A 276 -23.32 -1.46 10.56
CA SER A 276 -24.75 -1.23 10.33
C SER A 276 -25.19 0.24 10.33
N GLY A 277 -24.34 1.16 10.80
CA GLY A 277 -24.67 2.60 10.85
C GLY A 277 -23.43 3.48 10.75
N GLY A 278 -22.98 3.77 9.53
CA GLY A 278 -21.94 4.77 9.24
C GLY A 278 -20.67 4.62 10.10
N TYR A 279 -19.76 3.74 9.67
CA TYR A 279 -18.38 3.54 10.17
C TYR A 279 -18.06 4.18 11.53
N SER A 280 -18.60 3.63 12.62
CA SER A 280 -18.16 3.97 13.97
C SER A 280 -17.31 2.84 14.55
N VAL A 281 -16.09 3.16 14.97
CA VAL A 281 -15.11 2.19 15.47
C VAL A 281 -15.07 2.27 16.99
N ILE A 282 -15.39 1.17 17.67
CA ILE A 282 -15.22 1.04 19.13
C ILE A 282 -13.94 0.21 19.35
N SER A 283 -12.84 0.87 19.72
CA SER A 283 -11.55 0.21 19.98
C SER A 283 -11.25 0.08 21.47
N ARG A 284 -10.78 -1.10 21.91
CA ARG A 284 -10.11 -1.29 23.20
C ARG A 284 -8.61 -1.48 22.93
N GLN A 285 -7.80 -0.51 23.34
CA GLN A 285 -6.35 -0.59 23.24
C GLN A 285 -5.78 -1.27 24.50
N ILE A 286 -4.90 -2.24 24.31
CA ILE A 286 -4.14 -2.89 25.39
C ILE A 286 -2.65 -2.73 25.06
N LEU A 287 -1.94 -1.97 25.89
CA LEU A 287 -0.48 -1.94 25.85
C LEU A 287 0.05 -3.15 26.59
N LEU A 288 0.88 -3.95 25.93
CA LEU A 288 1.56 -5.10 26.50
C LEU A 288 3.01 -4.68 26.69
N ASN A 289 3.49 -4.64 27.93
CA ASN A 289 4.85 -4.21 28.26
C ASN A 289 5.86 -5.35 28.11
#